data_AF-A0A6L4AXH1-F1
#
_entry.id   AF-A0A6L4AXH1-F1
#
_cell.length_a   1.000
_cell.length_b   1.000
_cell.length_c   1.000
_cell.angle_alpha   90.00
_cell.angle_beta   90.00
_cell.angle_gamma   90.00
#
_symmetry.space_group_name_H-M   'P 1'
#
loop_
_entity.id
_entity.type
_entity.pdbx_description
1 polymer ?
#
loop_
_entity_poly.entity_id
_entity_poly.type
_entity_poly.pdbx_seq_one_letter_code
_entity_poly.pdbx_strand_id
1 'polypeptide(L)'
;MTDPEVQRADIDADQEVDAAARLVARSRKVLANGELAMSARPLLFGETGVYPQFICAAEGCRIRDTTGGEYVDWVVGWGTALLGYGRPEIDAAVRQQLSAAPTLSMPHALEVEVAERIVELVPNAEMVGFGKNGSDAVTAAVRLARAVTERDVVLQFGFHGFHDWFAAGDRGIRGLPSAFGGLVHPFRYNDLAGLEALFARYRGRVAAVVMEPFQCELPRDGFLADVKSLAHRHGALLVFDEMITGFRVARGGAQELTGVLPDLACFGKALSNGMPLSAYVGPRELMRSADSVGVDMGCRGETLSLAAARAALDIHAEEPVAERVAEIGRRVRAGLEEEAHREGVPLRLIGHPARLELEFADHGHLTRGAALGLFVQGCLERGVLTNGLVFPTLAHDEAAIDATLRAAREALRIVRRGAEGRSHTLPPPFGPAGLGFLDAAEVTDGQLRLSGWLLPLASPPDEVELLDARGRAYTAELGVREDVARAHPEIAGAERCAWVVAVPGAPEPGESWTLRARRAGRVVFRCRLVGGLRAYPRSMPRELRDGHVVEF
;
A
#
# COMPACT_ATOMS: atom_id res chain seq x y z
N MET A 1 -2.23 10.27 41.12
CA MET A 1 -3.35 9.33 41.22
C MET A 1 -4.01 9.30 39.85
N THR A 2 -3.87 8.28 39.00
CA THR A 2 -3.52 6.86 39.17
C THR A 2 -2.74 6.40 37.93
N ASP A 3 -1.77 5.53 38.18
CA ASP A 3 -0.94 4.79 37.24
C ASP A 3 -1.78 3.87 36.33
N PRO A 4 -1.41 3.65 35.05
CA PRO A 4 -1.68 2.38 34.41
C PRO A 4 -0.43 1.79 33.76
N GLU A 5 0.46 1.20 34.57
CA GLU A 5 1.08 -0.08 34.23
C GLU A 5 -0.03 -1.09 33.89
N VAL A 6 -0.37 -1.19 32.61
CA VAL A 6 -1.07 -2.37 32.10
C VAL A 6 -0.08 -3.53 32.20
N GLN A 7 -0.26 -4.33 33.24
CA GLN A 7 0.37 -5.64 33.38
C GLN A 7 0.23 -6.39 32.05
N ARG A 8 1.36 -6.64 31.38
CA ARG A 8 1.46 -7.64 30.31
C ARG A 8 1.08 -8.97 30.94
N ALA A 9 -0.15 -9.41 30.70
CA ALA A 9 -0.42 -10.84 30.70
C ALA A 9 0.39 -11.42 29.53
N ASP A 10 1.17 -12.47 29.78
CA ASP A 10 1.75 -13.31 28.73
C ASP A 10 0.59 -13.92 27.93
N ILE A 11 0.14 -13.20 26.91
CA ILE A 11 -0.83 -13.69 25.93
C ILE A 11 -0.02 -14.41 24.87
N ASP A 12 -0.37 -15.67 24.64
CA ASP A 12 0.28 -16.53 23.67
C ASP A 12 0.12 -15.98 22.25
N ALA A 13 1.19 -16.00 21.45
CA ALA A 13 1.18 -15.47 20.08
C ALA A 13 0.23 -16.25 19.15
N ASP A 14 -0.05 -17.51 19.48
CA ASP A 14 -1.06 -18.32 18.77
C ASP A 14 -2.48 -17.72 18.94
N GLN A 15 -2.77 -17.06 20.06
CA GLN A 15 -4.05 -16.35 20.25
C GLN A 15 -4.13 -15.05 19.44
N GLU A 16 -2.99 -14.41 19.14
CA GLU A 16 -2.93 -13.16 18.39
C GLU A 16 -3.07 -13.38 16.87
N VAL A 17 -2.42 -14.40 16.31
CA VAL A 17 -2.59 -14.80 14.89
C VAL A 17 -4.04 -15.24 14.61
N ASP A 18 -4.62 -16.02 15.52
CA ASP A 18 -6.05 -16.39 15.49
C ASP A 18 -6.95 -15.14 15.58
N ALA A 19 -6.57 -14.11 16.34
CA ALA A 19 -7.32 -12.85 16.40
C ALA A 19 -7.34 -12.09 15.06
N ALA A 20 -6.22 -12.00 14.34
CA ALA A 20 -6.19 -11.39 13.01
C ALA A 20 -7.01 -12.18 11.98
N ALA A 21 -6.86 -13.50 11.93
CA ALA A 21 -7.66 -14.37 11.06
C ALA A 21 -9.18 -14.28 11.36
N ARG A 22 -9.55 -14.10 12.63
CA ARG A 22 -10.95 -13.82 13.02
C ARG A 22 -11.43 -12.45 12.53
N LEU A 23 -10.59 -11.41 12.54
CA LEU A 23 -10.93 -10.09 12.01
C LEU A 23 -11.13 -10.12 10.49
N VAL A 24 -10.26 -10.82 9.75
CA VAL A 24 -10.40 -11.15 8.32
C VAL A 24 -11.77 -11.76 8.05
N ALA A 25 -12.07 -12.88 8.70
CA ALA A 25 -13.34 -13.60 8.51
C ALA A 25 -14.57 -12.75 8.87
N ARG A 26 -14.48 -11.91 9.91
CA ARG A 26 -15.55 -10.95 10.28
C ARG A 26 -15.70 -9.85 9.24
N SER A 27 -14.60 -9.29 8.75
CA SER A 27 -14.60 -8.19 7.78
C SER A 27 -15.27 -8.60 6.47
N ARG A 28 -15.00 -9.81 5.97
CA ARG A 28 -15.64 -10.37 4.76
C ARG A 28 -17.17 -10.49 4.87
N LYS A 29 -17.69 -10.59 6.10
CA LYS A 29 -19.14 -10.65 6.36
C LYS A 29 -19.79 -9.28 6.40
N VAL A 30 -19.05 -8.21 6.75
CA VAL A 30 -19.63 -6.91 7.08
C VAL A 30 -19.14 -5.75 6.21
N LEU A 31 -18.02 -5.90 5.49
CA LEU A 31 -17.45 -4.89 4.61
C LEU A 31 -17.68 -5.27 3.14
N ALA A 32 -18.27 -4.37 2.36
CA ALA A 32 -18.60 -4.60 0.96
C ALA A 32 -17.39 -4.92 0.05
N ASN A 33 -16.19 -4.49 0.47
CA ASN A 33 -14.92 -4.77 -0.23
C ASN A 33 -14.00 -5.72 0.56
N GLY A 34 -14.48 -6.39 1.63
CA GLY A 34 -13.67 -7.25 2.48
C GLY A 34 -12.50 -6.52 3.17
N GLU A 35 -11.30 -7.13 3.12
CA GLU A 35 -10.03 -6.56 3.61
C GLU A 35 -9.40 -5.66 2.54
N LEU A 36 -9.35 -4.35 2.82
CA LEU A 36 -8.64 -3.29 2.07
C LEU A 36 -8.95 -3.14 0.56
N ALA A 37 -9.32 -1.90 0.21
CA ALA A 37 -9.66 -1.44 -1.13
C ALA A 37 -8.57 -1.77 -2.18
N MET A 38 -8.94 -2.54 -3.22
CA MET A 38 -8.38 -2.70 -4.59
C MET A 38 -6.85 -2.72 -4.85
N SER A 39 -6.01 -2.45 -3.86
CA SER A 39 -4.60 -2.05 -4.01
C SER A 39 -3.65 -2.93 -3.19
N ALA A 40 -4.18 -3.71 -2.24
CA ALA A 40 -3.47 -4.83 -1.63
C ALA A 40 -3.56 -6.05 -2.58
N ARG A 41 -2.79 -6.00 -3.68
CA ARG A 41 -2.74 -7.11 -4.63
C ARG A 41 -2.32 -8.41 -3.90
N PRO A 42 -3.04 -9.52 -4.07
CA PRO A 42 -2.60 -10.83 -3.60
C PRO A 42 -1.22 -11.23 -4.15
N LEU A 43 -0.84 -10.73 -5.34
CA LEU A 43 0.47 -10.94 -5.96
C LEU A 43 1.64 -10.36 -5.15
N LEU A 44 1.41 -9.29 -4.40
CA LEU A 44 2.48 -8.60 -3.66
C LEU A 44 2.65 -9.19 -2.26
N PHE A 45 1.56 -9.69 -1.66
CA PHE A 45 1.52 -9.99 -0.23
C PHE A 45 1.13 -11.45 0.12
N GLY A 46 0.72 -12.26 -0.87
CA GLY A 46 0.23 -13.63 -0.63
C GLY A 46 -1.22 -13.68 -0.15
N GLU A 47 -1.73 -14.89 0.15
CA GLU A 47 -3.03 -15.06 0.83
C GLU A 47 -2.90 -14.87 2.35
N THR A 48 -4.05 -14.64 2.99
CA THR A 48 -4.31 -14.42 4.43
C THR A 48 -3.21 -14.82 5.41
N GLY A 49 -2.85 -13.90 6.32
CA GLY A 49 -1.95 -14.17 7.46
C GLY A 49 -0.46 -13.90 7.19
N VAL A 50 -0.06 -13.65 5.93
CA VAL A 50 1.35 -13.45 5.54
C VAL A 50 1.78 -11.98 5.57
N TYR A 51 0.83 -11.05 5.72
CA TYR A 51 1.05 -9.61 5.77
C TYR A 51 0.24 -8.96 6.89
N PRO A 52 0.60 -7.76 7.38
CA PRO A 52 -0.17 -7.09 8.42
C PRO A 52 -1.57 -6.76 7.89
N GLN A 53 -2.57 -7.55 8.29
CA GLN A 53 -3.94 -7.45 7.78
C GLN A 53 -4.71 -6.31 8.43
N PHE A 54 -4.40 -6.02 9.70
CA PHE A 54 -5.02 -4.95 10.47
C PHE A 54 -3.95 -4.21 11.27
N ILE A 55 -3.87 -2.90 11.10
CA ILE A 55 -2.97 -2.04 11.85
C ILE A 55 -3.68 -1.52 13.10
N CYS A 56 -3.03 -1.61 14.26
CA CYS A 56 -3.58 -1.13 15.54
C CYS A 56 -2.91 0.15 16.04
N ALA A 57 -1.66 0.43 15.62
CA ALA A 57 -0.93 1.63 16.02
C ALA A 57 0.07 2.05 14.94
N ALA A 58 0.43 3.34 14.94
CA ALA A 58 1.46 3.90 14.10
C ALA A 58 2.14 5.09 14.80
N GLU A 59 3.46 5.19 14.68
CA GLU A 59 4.27 6.27 15.26
C GLU A 59 5.50 6.52 14.37
N GLY A 60 5.76 7.78 14.04
CA GLY A 60 6.86 8.15 13.16
C GLY A 60 6.73 7.49 11.78
N CYS A 61 7.64 6.57 11.45
CA CYS A 61 7.60 5.78 10.22
C CYS A 61 7.28 4.29 10.47
N ARG A 62 6.81 3.95 11.68
CA ARG A 62 6.56 2.56 12.07
C ARG A 62 5.07 2.32 12.29
N ILE A 63 4.65 1.12 11.96
CA ILE A 63 3.29 0.62 12.21
C ILE A 63 3.37 -0.68 13.01
N ARG A 64 2.34 -0.92 13.82
CA ARG A 64 2.15 -2.18 14.53
C ARG A 64 0.80 -2.79 14.16
N ASP A 65 0.83 -4.06 13.80
CA ASP A 65 -0.39 -4.80 13.47
C ASP A 65 -1.08 -5.35 14.73
N THR A 66 -2.27 -5.94 14.56
CA THR A 66 -3.03 -6.57 15.65
C THR A 66 -2.42 -7.86 16.19
N THR A 67 -1.33 -8.36 15.59
CA THR A 67 -0.55 -9.52 16.04
C THR A 67 0.76 -9.15 16.72
N GLY A 68 0.95 -7.87 17.03
CA GLY A 68 2.16 -7.34 17.64
C GLY A 68 3.34 -7.18 16.69
N GLY A 69 3.18 -7.48 15.40
CA GLY A 69 4.20 -7.31 14.37
C GLY A 69 4.50 -5.83 14.15
N GLU A 70 5.78 -5.45 14.14
CA GLU A 70 6.23 -4.08 13.92
C GLU A 70 6.96 -3.94 12.59
N TYR A 71 6.61 -2.89 11.84
CA TYR A 71 7.12 -2.69 10.48
C TYR A 71 7.58 -1.25 10.28
N VAL A 72 8.73 -1.07 9.62
CA VAL A 72 9.06 0.20 8.95
C VAL A 72 8.12 0.33 7.74
N ASP A 73 7.33 1.39 7.68
CA ASP A 73 6.30 1.59 6.67
C ASP A 73 6.74 2.59 5.61
N TRP A 74 7.07 2.08 4.41
CA TRP A 74 7.37 2.90 3.24
C TRP A 74 6.16 3.22 2.36
N VAL A 75 4.98 2.68 2.69
CA VAL A 75 3.70 2.97 2.01
C VAL A 75 3.06 4.22 2.60
N VAL A 76 3.17 4.39 3.93
CA VAL A 76 2.80 5.59 4.69
C VAL A 76 1.37 6.04 4.39
N GLY A 77 0.42 5.12 4.48
CA GLY A 77 -0.99 5.38 4.17
C GLY A 77 -1.18 5.98 2.76
N TRP A 78 -0.43 5.48 1.77
CA TRP A 78 -0.38 6.01 0.39
C TRP A 78 0.22 7.42 0.30
N GLY A 79 1.25 7.68 1.10
CA GLY A 79 1.96 8.96 1.15
C GLY A 79 1.18 10.09 1.84
N THR A 80 0.23 9.76 2.72
CA THR A 80 -0.59 10.75 3.45
C THR A 80 0.17 11.42 4.60
N ALA A 81 0.94 10.66 5.38
CA ALA A 81 1.67 11.17 6.53
C ALA A 81 3.13 11.56 6.18
N LEU A 82 3.29 12.59 5.33
CA LEU A 82 4.61 13.10 4.89
C LEU A 82 5.54 13.51 6.06
N LEU A 83 4.97 13.97 7.16
CA LEU A 83 5.68 14.41 8.36
C LEU A 83 5.83 13.27 9.39
N GLY A 84 5.36 12.06 9.07
CA GLY A 84 5.30 10.91 9.97
C GLY A 84 3.98 10.80 10.74
N TYR A 85 3.69 9.60 11.24
CA TYR A 85 2.53 9.30 12.07
C TYR A 85 2.69 9.87 13.48
N GLY A 86 1.58 10.37 14.06
CA GLY A 86 1.53 10.81 15.47
C GLY A 86 2.45 11.99 15.78
N ARG A 87 2.70 12.88 14.82
CA ARG A 87 3.58 14.04 15.02
C ARG A 87 3.03 14.94 16.14
N PRO A 88 3.78 15.20 17.23
CA PRO A 88 3.24 15.84 18.44
C PRO A 88 2.57 17.20 18.22
N GLU A 89 3.12 18.04 17.35
CA GLU A 89 2.60 19.37 17.05
C GLU A 89 1.20 19.30 16.41
N ILE A 90 1.00 18.32 15.53
CA ILE A 90 -0.27 18.09 14.82
C ILE A 90 -1.29 17.47 15.76
N ASP A 91 -0.89 16.45 16.52
CA ASP A 91 -1.71 15.81 17.55
C ASP A 91 -2.21 16.83 18.58
N ALA A 92 -1.33 17.72 19.04
CA ALA A 92 -1.67 18.77 19.99
C ALA A 92 -2.71 19.74 19.41
N ALA A 93 -2.54 20.18 18.16
CA ALA A 93 -3.49 21.06 17.48
C ALA A 93 -4.88 20.42 17.38
N VAL A 94 -4.95 19.14 17.00
CA VAL A 94 -6.22 18.38 16.92
C VAL A 94 -6.85 18.24 18.31
N ARG A 95 -6.07 17.86 19.33
CA ARG A 95 -6.57 17.69 20.71
C ARG A 95 -7.10 19.00 21.29
N GLN A 96 -6.42 20.11 21.01
CA GLN A 96 -6.88 21.43 21.42
C GLN A 96 -8.21 21.77 20.75
N GLN A 97 -8.34 21.53 19.43
CA GLN A 97 -9.55 21.86 18.68
C GLN A 97 -10.76 21.02 19.08
N LEU A 98 -10.57 19.79 19.58
CA LEU A 98 -11.67 18.95 20.07
C LEU A 98 -12.55 19.64 21.13
N SER A 99 -11.99 20.58 21.89
CA SER A 99 -12.74 21.36 22.90
C SER A 99 -13.84 22.26 22.31
N ALA A 100 -13.73 22.65 21.03
CA ALA A 100 -14.67 23.54 20.33
C ALA A 100 -15.71 22.79 19.48
N ALA A 101 -15.66 21.46 19.45
CA ALA A 101 -16.41 20.52 18.60
C ALA A 101 -15.86 20.33 17.17
N PRO A 102 -15.93 19.09 16.62
CA PRO A 102 -15.46 18.79 15.27
C PRO A 102 -16.27 19.47 14.16
N THR A 103 -17.58 19.59 14.31
CA THR A 103 -18.48 20.16 13.31
C THR A 103 -19.37 21.24 13.92
N LEU A 104 -19.59 22.30 13.14
CA LEU A 104 -20.31 23.50 13.55
C LEU A 104 -21.32 23.88 12.48
N SER A 105 -22.41 24.55 12.88
CA SER A 105 -23.41 25.07 11.94
C SER A 105 -22.97 26.37 11.25
N MET A 106 -21.92 27.01 11.75
CA MET A 106 -21.34 28.24 11.23
C MET A 106 -19.84 28.06 11.01
N PRO A 107 -19.22 28.84 10.09
CA PRO A 107 -17.79 28.71 9.80
C PRO A 107 -16.90 28.93 11.03
N HIS A 108 -15.78 28.22 11.08
CA HIS A 108 -14.74 28.42 12.09
C HIS A 108 -13.58 29.26 11.51
N ALA A 109 -12.88 30.03 12.35
CA ALA A 109 -11.76 30.88 11.92
C ALA A 109 -10.65 30.08 11.21
N LEU A 110 -10.45 28.82 11.60
CA LEU A 110 -9.50 27.88 10.98
C LEU A 110 -9.68 27.75 9.46
N GLU A 111 -10.89 27.92 8.93
CA GLU A 111 -11.11 27.89 7.47
C GLU A 111 -10.32 29.00 6.77
N VAL A 112 -10.33 30.20 7.37
CA VAL A 112 -9.60 31.37 6.85
C VAL A 112 -8.11 31.19 7.07
N GLU A 113 -7.69 30.83 8.28
CA GLU A 113 -6.27 30.70 8.63
C GLU A 113 -5.55 29.65 7.75
N VAL A 114 -6.20 28.50 7.50
CA VAL A 114 -5.65 27.47 6.62
C VAL A 114 -5.63 27.94 5.16
N ALA A 115 -6.67 28.64 4.70
CA ALA A 115 -6.71 29.18 3.35
C ALA A 115 -5.60 30.21 3.11
N GLU A 116 -5.37 31.13 4.06
CA GLU A 116 -4.28 32.11 4.01
C GLU A 116 -2.93 31.41 3.93
N ARG A 117 -2.71 30.37 4.73
CA ARG A 117 -1.45 29.60 4.70
C ARG A 117 -1.21 28.88 3.38
N ILE A 118 -2.25 28.36 2.76
CA ILE A 118 -2.16 27.76 1.41
C ILE A 118 -1.83 28.84 0.37
N VAL A 119 -2.47 30.01 0.43
CA VAL A 119 -2.19 31.14 -0.47
C VAL A 119 -0.75 31.63 -0.34
N GLU A 120 -0.20 31.63 0.87
CA GLU A 120 1.21 32.00 1.11
C GLU A 120 2.20 30.99 0.51
N LEU A 121 1.88 29.69 0.54
CA LEU A 121 2.79 28.62 0.16
C LEU A 121 2.67 28.17 -1.30
N VAL A 122 1.48 28.29 -1.90
CA VAL A 122 1.19 27.71 -3.22
C VAL A 122 1.20 28.80 -4.31
N PRO A 123 2.10 28.74 -5.30
CA PRO A 123 2.34 29.85 -6.23
C PRO A 123 1.12 30.36 -7.01
N ASN A 124 0.20 29.47 -7.42
CA ASN A 124 -0.99 29.86 -8.20
C ASN A 124 -2.25 30.10 -7.36
N ALA A 125 -2.17 30.01 -6.03
CA ALA A 125 -3.33 30.08 -5.15
C ALA A 125 -3.63 31.54 -4.74
N GLU A 126 -4.77 32.08 -5.17
CA GLU A 126 -5.31 33.35 -4.65
C GLU A 126 -6.57 33.16 -3.81
N MET A 127 -7.24 32.03 -4.01
CA MET A 127 -8.41 31.57 -3.27
C MET A 127 -8.36 30.05 -3.12
N VAL A 128 -9.01 29.55 -2.07
CA VAL A 128 -9.05 28.14 -1.70
C VAL A 128 -10.49 27.72 -1.51
N GLY A 129 -10.85 26.53 -1.99
CA GLY A 129 -12.03 25.81 -1.56
C GLY A 129 -11.63 24.45 -0.98
N PHE A 130 -12.41 23.97 0.00
CA PHE A 130 -12.10 22.73 0.73
C PHE A 130 -13.01 21.57 0.34
N GLY A 131 -12.43 20.37 0.35
CA GLY A 131 -13.11 19.08 0.31
C GLY A 131 -12.62 18.19 1.45
N LYS A 132 -13.08 16.93 1.49
CA LYS A 132 -12.61 15.97 2.51
C LYS A 132 -11.71 14.89 1.92
N ASN A 133 -11.92 14.56 0.65
CA ASN A 133 -11.13 13.58 -0.07
C ASN A 133 -10.61 14.20 -1.37
N GLY A 134 -9.55 13.61 -1.93
CA GLY A 134 -8.97 14.11 -3.19
C GLY A 134 -9.97 14.14 -4.35
N SER A 135 -10.83 13.13 -4.44
CA SER A 135 -11.92 13.07 -5.42
C SER A 135 -12.82 14.30 -5.40
N ASP A 136 -13.09 14.87 -4.20
CA ASP A 136 -13.95 16.04 -4.05
C ASP A 136 -13.32 17.28 -4.69
N ALA A 137 -12.04 17.53 -4.37
CA ALA A 137 -11.30 18.69 -4.87
C ALA A 137 -11.13 18.64 -6.39
N VAL A 138 -10.77 17.48 -6.95
CA VAL A 138 -10.61 17.36 -8.41
C VAL A 138 -11.97 17.44 -9.11
N THR A 139 -13.04 16.88 -8.53
CA THR A 139 -14.40 17.09 -9.06
C THR A 139 -14.80 18.56 -9.04
N ALA A 140 -14.51 19.29 -7.96
CA ALA A 140 -14.76 20.73 -7.88
C ALA A 140 -13.99 21.49 -8.97
N ALA A 141 -12.69 21.20 -9.15
CA ALA A 141 -11.88 21.82 -10.20
C ALA A 141 -12.40 21.51 -11.61
N VAL A 142 -12.83 20.27 -11.88
CA VAL A 142 -13.45 19.89 -13.16
C VAL A 142 -14.75 20.65 -13.39
N ARG A 143 -15.63 20.74 -12.38
CA ARG A 143 -16.89 21.50 -12.50
C ARG A 143 -16.62 22.97 -12.75
N LEU A 144 -15.63 23.55 -12.06
CA LEU A 144 -15.20 24.92 -12.25
C LEU A 144 -14.70 25.17 -13.68
N ALA A 145 -13.84 24.29 -14.18
CA ALA A 145 -13.35 24.39 -15.55
C ALA A 145 -14.47 24.30 -16.58
N ARG A 146 -15.45 23.40 -16.40
CA ARG A 146 -16.63 23.32 -17.27
C ARG A 146 -17.49 24.58 -17.20
N ALA A 147 -17.70 25.12 -16.01
CA ALA A 147 -18.49 26.34 -15.83
C ALA A 147 -17.82 27.57 -16.47
N VAL A 148 -16.50 27.70 -16.34
CA VAL A 148 -15.75 28.83 -16.91
C VAL A 148 -15.66 28.73 -18.43
N THR A 149 -15.43 27.53 -18.95
CA THR A 149 -15.20 27.33 -20.40
C THR A 149 -16.48 27.05 -21.19
N GLU A 150 -17.58 26.74 -20.50
CA GLU A 150 -18.86 26.27 -21.08
C GLU A 150 -18.70 25.05 -21.99
N ARG A 151 -17.86 24.10 -21.56
CA ARG A 151 -17.48 22.91 -22.32
C ARG A 151 -17.52 21.66 -21.44
N ASP A 152 -17.60 20.48 -22.06
CA ASP A 152 -17.83 19.23 -21.32
C ASP A 152 -16.63 18.29 -21.26
N VAL A 153 -15.79 18.28 -22.30
CA VAL A 153 -14.77 17.23 -22.48
C VAL A 153 -13.56 17.48 -21.58
N VAL A 154 -13.11 16.45 -20.88
CA VAL A 154 -11.89 16.46 -20.07
C VAL A 154 -10.88 15.49 -20.68
N LEU A 155 -9.66 15.96 -20.91
CA LEU A 155 -8.52 15.13 -21.26
C LEU A 155 -7.74 14.85 -19.98
N GLN A 156 -7.41 13.59 -19.67
CA GLN A 156 -6.85 13.27 -18.37
C GLN A 156 -5.61 12.37 -18.40
N PHE A 157 -4.70 12.58 -17.44
CA PHE A 157 -3.60 11.67 -17.14
C PHE A 157 -3.43 11.49 -15.62
N GLY A 158 -3.55 10.25 -15.15
CA GLY A 158 -3.28 9.87 -13.77
C GLY A 158 -4.48 9.21 -13.11
N PHE A 159 -4.48 9.22 -11.77
CA PHE A 159 -5.57 8.73 -10.93
C PHE A 159 -6.19 9.88 -10.13
N HIS A 160 -7.45 10.17 -10.40
CA HIS A 160 -8.16 11.33 -9.84
C HIS A 160 -9.37 10.93 -8.98
N GLY A 161 -9.30 9.75 -8.34
CA GLY A 161 -10.35 9.24 -7.46
C GLY A 161 -11.32 8.27 -8.16
N PHE A 162 -12.59 8.29 -7.75
CA PHE A 162 -13.60 7.32 -8.21
C PHE A 162 -14.92 7.94 -8.68
N HIS A 163 -15.08 9.27 -8.61
CA HIS A 163 -16.31 9.95 -9.00
C HIS A 163 -16.61 9.76 -10.49
N ASP A 164 -17.90 9.81 -10.84
CA ASP A 164 -18.43 9.50 -12.18
C ASP A 164 -17.68 10.18 -13.33
N TRP A 165 -17.27 11.44 -13.14
CA TRP A 165 -16.52 12.16 -14.18
C TRP A 165 -15.21 11.42 -14.54
N PHE A 166 -14.43 10.97 -13.55
CA PHE A 166 -13.16 10.28 -13.78
C PHE A 166 -13.40 8.84 -14.22
N ALA A 167 -14.33 8.16 -13.54
CA ALA A 167 -14.69 6.78 -13.85
C ALA A 167 -15.19 6.60 -15.30
N ALA A 168 -15.78 7.64 -15.90
CA ALA A 168 -16.18 7.66 -17.31
C ALA A 168 -15.04 7.47 -18.31
N GLY A 169 -13.78 7.66 -17.89
CA GLY A 169 -12.59 7.37 -18.69
C GLY A 169 -12.28 5.88 -18.83
N ASP A 170 -12.87 5.01 -18.00
CA ASP A 170 -12.67 3.56 -18.01
C ASP A 170 -13.98 2.81 -18.35
N ARG A 171 -13.96 2.10 -19.49
CA ARG A 171 -15.11 1.32 -19.99
C ARG A 171 -15.38 0.05 -19.18
N GLY A 172 -14.45 -0.37 -18.32
CA GLY A 172 -14.61 -1.53 -17.44
C GLY A 172 -15.46 -1.24 -16.20
N ILE A 173 -15.64 0.03 -15.83
CA ILE A 173 -16.41 0.42 -14.65
C ILE A 173 -17.91 0.36 -14.94
N ARG A 174 -18.66 -0.31 -14.06
CA ARG A 174 -20.13 -0.44 -14.14
C ARG A 174 -20.80 0.57 -13.20
N GLY A 175 -22.09 0.86 -13.46
CA GLY A 175 -22.91 1.76 -12.64
C GLY A 175 -22.96 3.21 -13.12
N LEU A 176 -22.19 3.56 -14.16
CA LEU A 176 -22.17 4.89 -14.73
C LEU A 176 -23.34 5.10 -15.71
N PRO A 177 -24.06 6.23 -15.63
CA PRO A 177 -25.05 6.61 -16.64
C PRO A 177 -24.40 6.78 -18.02
N SER A 178 -25.10 6.37 -19.08
CA SER A 178 -24.62 6.52 -20.47
C SER A 178 -24.34 7.97 -20.87
N ALA A 179 -24.98 8.93 -20.19
CA ALA A 179 -24.76 10.37 -20.37
C ALA A 179 -23.31 10.81 -20.11
N PHE A 180 -22.54 10.09 -19.30
CA PHE A 180 -21.12 10.37 -19.08
C PHE A 180 -20.22 9.83 -20.22
N GLY A 181 -20.76 9.01 -21.11
CA GLY A 181 -20.02 8.38 -22.19
C GLY A 181 -19.36 9.39 -23.12
N GLY A 182 -18.04 9.27 -23.29
CA GLY A 182 -17.27 10.11 -24.21
C GLY A 182 -17.00 11.53 -23.72
N LEU A 183 -17.21 11.81 -22.43
CA LEU A 183 -16.86 13.10 -21.82
C LEU A 183 -15.41 13.14 -21.30
N VAL A 184 -14.79 12.00 -21.05
CA VAL A 184 -13.43 11.93 -20.49
C VAL A 184 -12.55 11.01 -21.32
N HIS A 185 -11.36 11.48 -21.70
CA HIS A 185 -10.43 10.75 -22.56
C HIS A 185 -9.03 10.73 -21.96
N PRO A 186 -8.47 9.54 -21.67
CA PRO A 186 -7.09 9.46 -21.21
C PRO A 186 -6.10 9.79 -22.33
N PHE A 187 -4.98 10.41 -21.98
CA PHE A 187 -3.82 10.55 -22.85
C PHE A 187 -2.57 9.93 -22.20
N ARG A 188 -1.53 9.68 -22.99
CA ARG A 188 -0.27 9.12 -22.50
C ARG A 188 0.63 10.23 -21.98
N TYR A 189 1.24 10.02 -20.82
CA TYR A 189 2.24 10.95 -20.30
C TYR A 189 3.42 11.10 -21.26
N ASN A 190 4.04 12.28 -21.27
CA ASN A 190 5.15 12.61 -22.18
C ASN A 190 4.85 12.42 -23.69
N ASP A 191 3.58 12.30 -24.09
CA ASP A 191 3.11 12.17 -25.48
C ASP A 191 2.27 13.38 -25.90
N LEU A 192 2.96 14.48 -26.19
CA LEU A 192 2.31 15.73 -26.61
C LEU A 192 1.53 15.55 -27.93
N ALA A 193 2.06 14.77 -28.88
CA ALA A 193 1.39 14.52 -30.15
C ALA A 193 0.06 13.77 -29.96
N GLY A 194 0.01 12.80 -29.05
CA GLY A 194 -1.21 12.12 -28.65
C GLY A 194 -2.23 13.09 -28.05
N LEU A 195 -1.79 14.04 -27.21
CA LEU A 195 -2.65 15.07 -26.64
C LEU A 195 -3.18 16.04 -27.73
N GLU A 196 -2.33 16.47 -28.67
CA GLU A 196 -2.72 17.31 -29.81
C GLU A 196 -3.79 16.64 -30.68
N ALA A 197 -3.65 15.33 -30.94
CA ALA A 197 -4.64 14.56 -31.68
C ALA A 197 -6.01 14.53 -30.98
N LEU A 198 -6.04 14.49 -29.64
CA LEU A 198 -7.28 14.57 -28.87
C LEU A 198 -7.92 15.96 -28.94
N PHE A 199 -7.13 17.04 -28.86
CA PHE A 199 -7.64 18.39 -29.07
C PHE A 199 -8.22 18.58 -30.47
N ALA A 200 -7.59 18.01 -31.51
CA ALA A 200 -8.12 18.03 -32.87
C ALA A 200 -9.45 17.26 -32.97
N ARG A 201 -9.53 16.09 -32.34
CA ARG A 201 -10.75 15.25 -32.32
C ARG A 201 -11.91 15.91 -31.58
N TYR A 202 -11.65 16.62 -30.49
CA TYR A 202 -12.65 17.26 -29.63
C TYR A 202 -12.62 18.79 -29.75
N ARG A 203 -12.29 19.32 -30.93
CA ARG A 203 -12.09 20.75 -31.17
C ARG A 203 -13.25 21.59 -30.65
N GLY A 204 -12.93 22.58 -29.82
CA GLY A 204 -13.90 23.53 -29.23
C GLY A 204 -14.77 22.93 -28.12
N ARG A 205 -14.56 21.66 -27.73
CA ARG A 205 -15.35 20.98 -26.69
C ARG A 205 -14.57 20.63 -25.43
N VAL A 206 -13.24 20.83 -25.43
CA VAL A 206 -12.37 20.52 -24.29
C VAL A 206 -12.45 21.66 -23.28
N ALA A 207 -12.89 21.32 -22.06
CA ALA A 207 -12.94 22.20 -20.91
C ALA A 207 -11.60 22.24 -20.17
N ALA A 208 -10.99 21.08 -19.96
CA ALA A 208 -9.75 20.98 -19.20
C ALA A 208 -8.85 19.83 -19.64
N VAL A 209 -7.56 20.03 -19.43
CA VAL A 209 -6.57 18.97 -19.25
C VAL A 209 -6.36 18.80 -17.75
N VAL A 210 -6.74 17.65 -17.19
CA VAL A 210 -6.55 17.32 -15.77
C VAL A 210 -5.44 16.31 -15.67
N MET A 211 -4.39 16.59 -14.90
CA MET A 211 -3.28 15.64 -14.81
C MET A 211 -2.57 15.67 -13.48
N GLU A 212 -2.07 14.50 -13.04
CA GLU A 212 -0.96 14.47 -12.10
C GLU A 212 0.26 15.11 -12.79
N PRO A 213 0.95 16.09 -12.16
CA PRO A 213 2.11 16.73 -12.78
C PRO A 213 3.16 15.71 -13.19
N PHE A 214 3.37 14.69 -12.37
CA PHE A 214 4.14 13.49 -12.67
C PHE A 214 3.82 12.38 -11.66
N GLN A 215 4.07 11.14 -12.08
CA GLN A 215 4.04 9.97 -11.20
C GLN A 215 5.48 9.56 -10.86
N CYS A 216 5.92 8.37 -11.32
CA CYS A 216 7.31 7.92 -11.18
C CYS A 216 8.12 8.21 -12.44
N GLU A 217 7.46 8.34 -13.59
CA GLU A 217 8.06 8.93 -14.78
C GLU A 217 8.05 10.46 -14.61
N LEU A 218 9.23 11.07 -14.69
CA LEU A 218 9.41 12.53 -14.64
C LEU A 218 9.02 13.17 -15.98
N PRO A 219 8.60 14.45 -16.00
CA PRO A 219 8.29 15.14 -17.24
C PRO A 219 9.55 15.26 -18.09
N ARG A 220 9.42 15.04 -19.41
CA ARG A 220 10.46 15.45 -20.35
C ARG A 220 10.59 16.97 -20.35
N ASP A 221 11.77 17.46 -20.68
CA ASP A 221 12.04 18.89 -20.78
C ASP A 221 10.97 19.60 -21.63
N GLY A 222 10.36 20.65 -21.07
CA GLY A 222 9.32 21.44 -21.72
C GLY A 222 7.91 20.83 -21.71
N PHE A 223 7.74 19.54 -21.41
CA PHE A 223 6.46 18.84 -21.57
C PHE A 223 5.29 19.51 -20.85
N LEU A 224 5.43 19.85 -19.57
CA LEU A 224 4.35 20.50 -18.82
C LEU A 224 4.03 21.91 -19.32
N ALA A 225 5.04 22.66 -19.76
CA ALA A 225 4.86 23.99 -20.34
C ALA A 225 4.15 23.91 -21.71
N ASP A 226 4.47 22.88 -22.49
CA ASP A 226 3.83 22.61 -23.77
C ASP A 226 2.37 22.16 -23.60
N VAL A 227 2.08 21.32 -22.60
CA VAL A 227 0.70 20.94 -22.24
C VAL A 227 -0.12 22.17 -21.86
N LYS A 228 0.41 23.04 -21.00
CA LYS A 228 -0.24 24.31 -20.64
C LYS A 228 -0.52 25.16 -21.88
N SER A 229 0.50 25.39 -22.69
CA SER A 229 0.41 26.19 -23.91
C SER A 229 -0.62 25.62 -24.88
N LEU A 230 -0.66 24.29 -25.04
CA LEU A 230 -1.63 23.60 -25.88
C LEU A 230 -3.06 23.76 -25.34
N ALA A 231 -3.29 23.55 -24.05
CA ALA A 231 -4.59 23.75 -23.43
C ALA A 231 -5.12 25.17 -23.67
N HIS A 232 -4.28 26.18 -23.41
CA HIS A 232 -4.63 27.59 -23.58
C HIS A 232 -4.89 27.96 -25.05
N ARG A 233 -4.10 27.46 -26.01
CA ARG A 233 -4.36 27.66 -27.45
C ARG A 233 -5.74 27.16 -27.88
N HIS A 234 -6.27 26.16 -27.19
CA HIS A 234 -7.60 25.62 -27.45
C HIS A 234 -8.68 26.21 -26.52
N GLY A 235 -8.35 27.13 -25.61
CA GLY A 235 -9.26 27.71 -24.64
C GLY A 235 -9.74 26.72 -23.56
N ALA A 236 -8.93 25.70 -23.27
CA ALA A 236 -9.13 24.78 -22.15
C ALA A 236 -8.23 25.19 -20.98
N LEU A 237 -8.61 24.80 -19.76
CA LEU A 237 -7.82 25.02 -18.56
C LEU A 237 -6.85 23.84 -18.30
N LEU A 238 -5.72 24.10 -17.68
CA LEU A 238 -4.83 23.10 -17.10
C LEU A 238 -5.12 22.97 -15.60
N VAL A 239 -5.44 21.75 -15.16
CA VAL A 239 -5.64 21.40 -13.76
C VAL A 239 -4.56 20.42 -13.32
N PHE A 240 -3.76 20.80 -12.32
CA PHE A 240 -2.86 19.86 -11.68
C PHE A 240 -3.52 19.16 -10.49
N ASP A 241 -3.49 17.84 -10.51
CA ASP A 241 -3.74 17.01 -9.34
C ASP A 241 -2.43 16.85 -8.56
N GLU A 242 -2.25 17.68 -7.54
CA GLU A 242 -1.09 17.70 -6.66
C GLU A 242 -1.32 16.90 -5.38
N MET A 243 -2.22 15.91 -5.39
CA MET A 243 -2.54 15.09 -4.21
C MET A 243 -1.35 14.30 -3.67
N ILE A 244 -0.30 14.07 -4.46
CA ILE A 244 0.95 13.46 -3.99
C ILE A 244 2.10 14.47 -4.01
N THR A 245 2.22 15.25 -5.07
CA THR A 245 3.37 16.15 -5.29
C THR A 245 3.33 17.38 -4.37
N GLY A 246 2.13 17.85 -4.01
CA GLY A 246 1.94 19.02 -3.15
C GLY A 246 2.63 18.89 -1.80
N PHE A 247 3.37 19.93 -1.40
CA PHE A 247 4.19 20.02 -0.18
C PHE A 247 5.32 18.96 -0.05
N ARG A 248 5.37 17.98 -0.96
CA ARG A 248 6.29 16.83 -0.93
C ARG A 248 7.54 17.07 -1.76
N VAL A 249 7.38 17.57 -2.98
CA VAL A 249 8.49 17.70 -3.95
C VAL A 249 9.12 19.09 -3.92
N ALA A 250 8.33 20.08 -3.51
CA ALA A 250 8.70 21.43 -3.11
C ALA A 250 7.59 21.97 -2.18
N ARG A 251 7.80 23.10 -1.52
CA ARG A 251 6.82 23.69 -0.59
C ARG A 251 5.48 23.98 -1.31
N GLY A 252 5.54 24.64 -2.45
CA GLY A 252 4.41 24.93 -3.33
C GLY A 252 4.03 23.79 -4.29
N GLY A 253 4.60 22.60 -4.13
CA GLY A 253 4.32 21.44 -4.99
C GLY A 253 5.10 21.41 -6.31
N ALA A 254 4.64 20.59 -7.24
CA ALA A 254 5.26 20.42 -8.55
C ALA A 254 5.26 21.71 -9.38
N GLN A 255 4.27 22.57 -9.21
CA GLN A 255 4.25 23.88 -9.87
C GLN A 255 5.44 24.77 -9.46
N GLU A 256 5.88 24.73 -8.20
CA GLU A 256 7.09 25.42 -7.75
C GLU A 256 8.34 24.71 -8.30
N LEU A 257 8.41 23.38 -8.17
CA LEU A 257 9.54 22.58 -8.64
C LEU A 257 9.82 22.77 -10.15
N THR A 258 8.77 22.85 -10.95
CA THR A 258 8.86 22.86 -12.42
C THR A 258 8.75 24.26 -13.01
N GLY A 259 8.31 25.25 -12.24
CA GLY A 259 8.00 26.60 -12.71
C GLY A 259 6.75 26.70 -13.61
N VAL A 260 5.97 25.63 -13.76
CA VAL A 260 4.74 25.62 -14.56
C VAL A 260 3.53 25.79 -13.65
N LEU A 261 2.90 26.97 -13.72
CA LEU A 261 1.69 27.27 -12.96
C LEU A 261 0.45 26.72 -13.69
N PRO A 262 -0.37 25.83 -13.11
CA PRO A 262 -1.65 25.44 -13.69
C PRO A 262 -2.72 26.51 -13.45
N ASP A 263 -3.84 26.44 -14.16
CA ASP A 263 -4.99 27.34 -13.92
C ASP A 263 -5.70 27.00 -12.61
N LEU A 264 -5.78 25.70 -12.29
CA LEU A 264 -6.26 25.20 -11.00
C LEU A 264 -5.32 24.11 -10.47
N ALA A 265 -5.20 23.99 -9.17
CA ALA A 265 -4.45 22.90 -8.54
C ALA A 265 -5.25 22.27 -7.39
N CYS A 266 -5.07 20.97 -7.16
CA CYS A 266 -5.77 20.22 -6.11
C CYS A 266 -4.76 19.59 -5.14
N PHE A 267 -4.99 19.75 -3.84
CA PHE A 267 -4.11 19.30 -2.76
C PHE A 267 -4.87 18.43 -1.76
N GLY A 268 -4.13 17.61 -1.01
CA GLY A 268 -4.62 16.76 0.06
C GLY A 268 -3.44 16.08 0.74
N LYS A 269 -3.65 14.89 1.32
CA LYS A 269 -2.58 14.04 1.88
C LYS A 269 -1.66 14.81 2.84
N ALA A 270 -0.48 15.22 2.36
CA ALA A 270 0.49 16.01 3.10
C ALA A 270 -0.12 17.30 3.70
N LEU A 271 -1.13 17.89 3.03
CA LEU A 271 -1.86 19.07 3.48
C LEU A 271 -2.28 19.00 4.96
N SER A 272 -2.71 17.85 5.42
CA SER A 272 -3.26 17.61 6.76
C SER A 272 -2.61 16.42 7.47
N ASN A 273 -1.50 15.92 6.91
CA ASN A 273 -0.67 14.82 7.41
C ASN A 273 -1.47 13.60 7.94
N GLY A 274 -2.51 13.19 7.20
CA GLY A 274 -3.31 11.99 7.53
C GLY A 274 -4.77 12.25 7.92
N MET A 275 -5.15 13.49 8.27
CA MET A 275 -6.56 13.84 8.53
C MET A 275 -7.34 14.06 7.21
N PRO A 276 -8.64 13.72 7.11
CA PRO A 276 -9.42 13.94 5.88
C PRO A 276 -9.59 15.42 5.53
N LEU A 277 -8.75 15.91 4.61
CA LEU A 277 -8.86 17.24 4.03
C LEU A 277 -8.30 17.24 2.62
N SER A 278 -8.98 17.95 1.74
CA SER A 278 -8.45 18.32 0.43
C SER A 278 -8.76 19.79 0.15
N ALA A 279 -8.02 20.38 -0.79
CA ALA A 279 -8.21 21.75 -1.22
C ALA A 279 -8.14 21.82 -2.75
N TYR A 280 -8.93 22.69 -3.36
CA TYR A 280 -8.73 23.13 -4.74
C TYR A 280 -8.44 24.63 -4.71
N VAL A 281 -7.48 25.07 -5.52
CA VAL A 281 -6.95 26.43 -5.50
C VAL A 281 -6.79 26.96 -6.91
N GLY A 282 -6.72 28.28 -7.02
CA GLY A 282 -6.35 28.95 -8.26
C GLY A 282 -6.56 30.46 -8.17
N PRO A 283 -6.49 31.16 -9.31
CA PRO A 283 -6.77 32.57 -9.43
C PRO A 283 -8.18 32.93 -8.96
N ARG A 284 -8.32 34.10 -8.33
CA ARG A 284 -9.58 34.62 -7.78
C ARG A 284 -10.68 34.71 -8.83
N GLU A 285 -10.32 35.06 -10.07
CA GLU A 285 -11.28 35.17 -11.18
C GLU A 285 -11.96 33.84 -11.52
N LEU A 286 -11.21 32.73 -11.46
CA LEU A 286 -11.76 31.39 -11.68
C LEU A 286 -12.54 30.95 -10.45
N MET A 287 -11.94 31.09 -9.26
CA MET A 287 -12.47 30.57 -8.00
C MET A 287 -13.76 31.25 -7.55
N ARG A 288 -14.04 32.50 -7.96
CA ARG A 288 -15.34 33.17 -7.68
C ARG A 288 -16.54 32.46 -8.30
N SER A 289 -16.34 31.61 -9.30
CA SER A 289 -17.39 30.75 -9.86
C SER A 289 -17.66 29.50 -9.00
N ALA A 290 -16.96 29.31 -7.87
CA ALA A 290 -17.17 28.16 -6.98
C ALA A 290 -18.61 28.06 -6.46
N ASP A 291 -19.26 29.20 -6.18
CA ASP A 291 -20.63 29.23 -5.67
C ASP A 291 -21.65 28.69 -6.69
N SER A 292 -21.39 28.90 -8.00
CA SER A 292 -22.29 28.43 -9.07
C SER A 292 -22.11 26.94 -9.38
N VAL A 293 -20.99 26.33 -8.94
CA VAL A 293 -20.69 24.92 -9.16
C VAL A 293 -21.05 24.05 -7.95
N GLY A 294 -21.77 24.55 -6.95
CA GLY A 294 -22.47 23.76 -5.94
C GLY A 294 -21.61 22.67 -5.29
N VAL A 295 -20.46 23.06 -4.74
CA VAL A 295 -19.55 22.21 -3.97
C VAL A 295 -19.89 22.37 -2.49
N ASP A 296 -21.08 21.87 -2.11
CA ASP A 296 -21.56 21.93 -0.73
C ASP A 296 -21.54 20.57 -0.05
N MET A 297 -20.98 20.52 1.16
CA MET A 297 -20.78 19.30 1.92
C MET A 297 -21.06 19.57 3.40
N GLY A 298 -21.86 18.70 4.04
CA GLY A 298 -22.27 18.88 5.44
C GLY A 298 -21.10 18.95 6.45
N CYS A 299 -19.95 18.40 6.10
CA CYS A 299 -18.74 18.42 6.93
C CYS A 299 -17.61 19.29 6.35
N ARG A 300 -17.87 20.18 5.38
CA ARG A 300 -16.82 20.98 4.71
C ARG A 300 -15.91 21.70 5.71
N GLY A 301 -16.50 22.42 6.66
CA GLY A 301 -15.80 23.18 7.70
C GLY A 301 -15.45 22.36 8.96
N GLU A 302 -15.36 21.02 8.87
CA GLU A 302 -14.96 20.20 10.02
C GLU A 302 -13.55 20.58 10.49
N THR A 303 -13.44 20.89 11.78
CA THR A 303 -12.38 21.73 12.34
C THR A 303 -11.13 20.97 12.76
N LEU A 304 -11.21 19.66 13.04
CA LEU A 304 -10.04 18.87 13.43
C LEU A 304 -9.07 18.71 12.26
N SER A 305 -9.59 18.45 11.06
CA SER A 305 -8.74 18.33 9.88
C SER A 305 -8.13 19.68 9.48
N LEU A 306 -8.84 20.79 9.70
CA LEU A 306 -8.31 22.15 9.50
C LEU A 306 -7.23 22.49 10.54
N ALA A 307 -7.42 22.11 11.82
CA ALA A 307 -6.40 22.29 12.84
C ALA A 307 -5.12 21.49 12.53
N ALA A 308 -5.28 20.24 12.08
CA ALA A 308 -4.16 19.42 11.62
C ALA A 308 -3.45 20.06 10.41
N ALA A 309 -4.22 20.58 9.45
CA ALA A 309 -3.66 21.24 8.27
C ALA A 309 -2.91 22.52 8.61
N ARG A 310 -3.44 23.35 9.52
CA ARG A 310 -2.74 24.55 10.00
C ARG A 310 -1.36 24.19 10.55
N ALA A 311 -1.30 23.22 11.48
CA ALA A 311 -0.04 22.77 12.07
C ALA A 311 0.93 22.16 11.03
N ALA A 312 0.42 21.36 10.09
CA ALA A 312 1.23 20.79 9.01
C ALA A 312 1.79 21.87 8.06
N LEU A 313 0.98 22.87 7.70
CA LEU A 313 1.40 23.97 6.83
C LEU A 313 2.43 24.88 7.51
N ASP A 314 2.30 25.13 8.81
CA ASP A 314 3.32 25.85 9.60
C ASP A 314 4.66 25.12 9.55
N ILE A 315 4.66 23.81 9.74
CA ILE A 315 5.85 22.96 9.60
C ILE A 315 6.44 23.05 8.18
N HIS A 316 5.59 22.98 7.14
CA HIS A 316 6.04 23.11 5.75
C HIS A 316 6.68 24.47 5.44
N ALA A 317 6.20 25.53 6.09
CA ALA A 317 6.74 26.88 5.96
C ALA A 317 8.11 27.03 6.67
N GLU A 318 8.23 26.47 7.87
CA GLU A 318 9.37 26.69 8.76
C GLU A 318 10.53 25.71 8.51
N GLU A 319 10.23 24.46 8.16
CA GLU A 319 11.23 23.40 7.97
C GLU A 319 11.55 23.17 6.48
N PRO A 320 12.76 22.66 6.15
CA PRO A 320 13.12 22.23 4.79
C PRO A 320 12.58 20.81 4.51
N VAL A 321 11.24 20.67 4.55
CA VAL A 321 10.57 19.36 4.51
C VAL A 321 10.88 18.61 3.21
N ALA A 322 10.67 19.26 2.06
CA ALA A 322 10.84 18.64 0.75
C ALA A 322 12.29 18.20 0.52
N GLU A 323 13.26 19.03 0.93
CA GLU A 323 14.69 18.75 0.78
C GLU A 323 15.11 17.55 1.63
N ARG A 324 14.70 17.51 2.90
CA ARG A 324 15.02 16.40 3.82
C ARG A 324 14.37 15.09 3.38
N VAL A 325 13.11 15.13 2.96
CA VAL A 325 12.41 13.95 2.42
C VAL A 325 13.12 13.44 1.15
N ALA A 326 13.54 14.35 0.26
CA ALA A 326 14.30 13.98 -0.93
C ALA A 326 15.69 13.41 -0.58
N GLU A 327 16.35 13.90 0.47
CA GLU A 327 17.61 13.36 0.96
C GLU A 327 17.45 11.91 1.46
N ILE A 328 16.46 11.66 2.32
CA ILE A 328 16.12 10.30 2.78
C ILE A 328 15.86 9.38 1.58
N GLY A 329 15.08 9.87 0.61
CA GLY A 329 14.80 9.18 -0.64
C GLY A 329 16.06 8.81 -1.45
N ARG A 330 17.00 9.74 -1.60
CA ARG A 330 18.27 9.49 -2.28
C ARG A 330 19.08 8.39 -1.59
N ARG A 331 19.07 8.38 -0.26
CA ARG A 331 19.82 7.41 0.54
C ARG A 331 19.25 6.01 0.47
N VAL A 332 17.93 5.87 0.63
CA VAL A 332 17.29 4.55 0.51
C VAL A 332 17.40 4.02 -0.93
N ARG A 333 17.29 4.89 -1.95
CA ARG A 333 17.57 4.53 -3.35
C ARG A 333 18.98 3.97 -3.50
N ALA A 334 19.99 4.74 -3.12
CA ALA A 334 21.39 4.35 -3.30
C ALA A 334 21.70 3.03 -2.60
N GLY A 335 21.22 2.85 -1.36
CA GLY A 335 21.42 1.62 -0.61
C GLY A 335 20.71 0.41 -1.25
N LEU A 336 19.46 0.54 -1.68
CA LEU A 336 18.73 -0.56 -2.31
C LEU A 336 19.34 -0.99 -3.65
N GLU A 337 19.74 -0.03 -4.48
CA GLU A 337 20.41 -0.30 -5.76
C GLU A 337 21.79 -0.93 -5.54
N GLU A 338 22.52 -0.53 -4.51
CA GLU A 338 23.80 -1.14 -4.15
C GLU A 338 23.64 -2.60 -3.68
N GLU A 339 22.66 -2.88 -2.81
CA GLU A 339 22.39 -4.26 -2.38
C GLU A 339 21.92 -5.13 -3.55
N ALA A 340 21.09 -4.60 -4.45
CA ALA A 340 20.65 -5.30 -5.65
C ALA A 340 21.83 -5.63 -6.58
N HIS A 341 22.73 -4.67 -6.79
CA HIS A 341 23.94 -4.88 -7.57
C HIS A 341 24.84 -5.97 -6.96
N ARG A 342 25.04 -5.97 -5.64
CA ARG A 342 25.83 -7.01 -4.94
C ARG A 342 25.24 -8.41 -5.10
N GLU A 343 23.91 -8.52 -5.09
CA GLU A 343 23.22 -9.80 -5.26
C GLU A 343 22.96 -10.15 -6.74
N GLY A 344 23.37 -9.31 -7.70
CA GLY A 344 23.19 -9.55 -9.13
C GLY A 344 21.73 -9.49 -9.60
N VAL A 345 20.85 -8.82 -8.84
CA VAL A 345 19.43 -8.69 -9.13
C VAL A 345 19.18 -7.37 -9.89
N PRO A 346 18.51 -7.39 -11.05
CA PRO A 346 18.26 -6.20 -11.85
C PRO A 346 17.08 -5.39 -11.28
N LEU A 347 17.38 -4.58 -10.25
CA LEU A 347 16.46 -3.63 -9.62
C LEU A 347 17.02 -2.21 -9.76
N ARG A 348 16.15 -1.26 -10.13
CA ARG A 348 16.40 0.19 -10.03
C ARG A 348 15.25 0.90 -9.33
N LEU A 349 15.49 2.08 -8.78
CA LEU A 349 14.42 2.94 -8.24
C LEU A 349 14.22 4.17 -9.13
N ILE A 350 13.01 4.33 -9.65
CA ILE A 350 12.63 5.45 -10.52
C ILE A 350 11.84 6.51 -9.73
N GLY A 351 11.65 7.70 -10.33
CA GLY A 351 10.88 8.80 -9.74
C GLY A 351 11.70 9.92 -9.11
N HIS A 352 10.98 10.90 -8.57
CA HIS A 352 11.56 11.95 -7.74
C HIS A 352 12.01 11.34 -6.40
N PRO A 353 13.13 11.75 -5.78
CA PRO A 353 13.57 11.16 -4.52
C PRO A 353 12.49 11.15 -3.40
N ALA A 354 11.57 12.10 -3.38
CA ALA A 354 10.46 12.14 -2.42
C ALA A 354 9.27 11.18 -2.73
N ARG A 355 9.29 10.47 -3.87
CA ARG A 355 8.28 9.49 -4.32
C ARG A 355 8.94 8.52 -5.31
N LEU A 356 9.29 7.35 -4.82
CA LEU A 356 10.05 6.34 -5.55
C LEU A 356 9.20 5.12 -5.87
N GLU A 357 9.60 4.40 -6.92
CA GLU A 357 9.07 3.08 -7.25
C GLU A 357 10.20 2.11 -7.59
N LEU A 358 10.09 0.89 -7.07
CA LEU A 358 10.96 -0.23 -7.39
C LEU A 358 10.62 -0.76 -8.78
N GLU A 359 11.60 -0.74 -9.69
CA GLU A 359 11.46 -1.33 -11.01
C GLU A 359 12.42 -2.51 -11.17
N PHE A 360 11.83 -3.71 -11.17
CA PHE A 360 12.53 -4.95 -11.50
C PHE A 360 12.47 -5.21 -13.01
N ALA A 361 13.57 -5.71 -13.57
CA ALA A 361 13.54 -6.38 -14.87
C ALA A 361 13.20 -7.87 -14.72
N ASP A 362 12.88 -8.53 -15.84
CA ASP A 362 12.84 -10.00 -15.85
C ASP A 362 14.24 -10.54 -15.50
N HIS A 363 14.28 -11.58 -14.67
CA HIS A 363 15.52 -12.09 -14.09
C HIS A 363 15.49 -13.62 -14.00
N GLY A 364 16.24 -14.29 -14.87
CA GLY A 364 16.26 -15.75 -14.94
C GLY A 364 14.85 -16.32 -15.19
N HIS A 365 14.38 -17.18 -14.28
CA HIS A 365 13.03 -17.75 -14.31
C HIS A 365 11.92 -16.82 -13.78
N LEU A 366 12.26 -15.64 -13.26
CA LEU A 366 11.29 -14.72 -12.68
C LEU A 366 10.89 -13.63 -13.67
N THR A 367 9.59 -13.40 -13.79
CA THR A 367 9.06 -12.16 -14.36
C THR A 367 9.31 -11.00 -13.39
N ARG A 368 9.33 -9.76 -13.90
CA ARG A 368 9.41 -8.54 -13.07
C ARG A 368 8.41 -8.52 -11.90
N GLY A 369 7.19 -9.01 -12.13
CA GLY A 369 6.13 -9.03 -11.12
C GLY A 369 6.38 -10.08 -10.04
N ALA A 370 6.89 -11.24 -10.43
CA ALA A 370 7.29 -12.29 -9.49
C ALA A 370 8.51 -11.84 -8.65
N ALA A 371 9.50 -11.20 -9.27
CA ALA A 371 10.66 -10.64 -8.56
C ALA A 371 10.23 -9.59 -7.52
N LEU A 372 9.34 -8.67 -7.89
CA LEU A 372 8.77 -7.68 -6.96
C LEU A 372 8.00 -8.37 -5.82
N GLY A 373 7.14 -9.36 -6.12
CA GLY A 373 6.38 -10.08 -5.09
C GLY A 373 7.28 -10.80 -4.09
N LEU A 374 8.33 -11.49 -4.56
CA LEU A 374 9.33 -12.13 -3.70
C LEU A 374 10.07 -11.11 -2.83
N PHE A 375 10.47 -9.98 -3.41
CA PHE A 375 11.15 -8.92 -2.68
C PHE A 375 10.27 -8.32 -1.57
N VAL A 376 9.01 -7.99 -1.90
CA VAL A 376 8.04 -7.42 -0.96
C VAL A 376 7.80 -8.37 0.21
N GLN A 377 7.49 -9.64 -0.07
CA GLN A 377 7.27 -10.65 0.96
C GLN A 377 8.54 -10.87 1.82
N GLY A 378 9.72 -10.94 1.19
CA GLY A 378 10.98 -11.06 1.91
C GLY A 378 11.27 -9.88 2.84
N CYS A 379 10.96 -8.66 2.42
CA CYS A 379 11.05 -7.46 3.26
C CYS A 379 10.05 -7.51 4.42
N LEU A 380 8.84 -7.96 4.13
CA LEU A 380 7.75 -8.01 5.10
C LEU A 380 8.00 -8.98 6.24
N GLU A 381 8.49 -10.19 5.93
CA GLU A 381 8.95 -11.16 6.93
C GLU A 381 10.03 -10.60 7.87
N ARG A 382 10.67 -9.50 7.49
CA ARG A 382 11.79 -8.87 8.19
C ARG A 382 11.42 -7.49 8.75
N GLY A 383 10.13 -7.21 8.92
CA GLY A 383 9.64 -5.99 9.56
C GLY A 383 9.74 -4.74 8.68
N VAL A 384 9.62 -4.90 7.35
CA VAL A 384 9.61 -3.77 6.41
C VAL A 384 8.41 -3.89 5.47
N LEU A 385 7.47 -2.95 5.59
CA LEU A 385 6.30 -2.86 4.72
C LEU A 385 6.61 -1.97 3.51
N THR A 386 6.54 -2.57 2.33
CA THR A 386 6.52 -1.86 1.04
C THR A 386 5.61 -2.62 0.08
N ASN A 387 5.06 -1.93 -0.93
CA ASN A 387 4.31 -2.54 -2.03
C ASN A 387 5.00 -2.35 -3.39
N GLY A 388 6.27 -1.95 -3.38
CA GLY A 388 7.00 -1.48 -4.55
C GLY A 388 7.03 0.05 -4.67
N LEU A 389 6.12 0.77 -4.01
CA LEU A 389 6.25 2.20 -3.80
C LEU A 389 7.05 2.47 -2.53
N VAL A 390 7.82 3.55 -2.57
CA VAL A 390 8.60 4.06 -1.44
C VAL A 390 8.28 5.54 -1.30
N PHE A 391 7.59 5.90 -0.22
CA PHE A 391 7.25 7.26 0.16
C PHE A 391 8.09 7.68 1.37
N PRO A 392 9.26 8.32 1.17
CA PRO A 392 10.00 8.90 2.28
C PRO A 392 9.16 9.93 3.03
N THR A 393 9.42 10.04 4.33
CA THR A 393 8.81 11.00 5.26
C THR A 393 9.90 11.56 6.16
N LEU A 394 9.63 12.66 6.86
CA LEU A 394 10.58 13.20 7.84
C LEU A 394 10.89 12.25 9.00
N ALA A 395 10.02 11.28 9.26
CA ALA A 395 10.20 10.32 10.35
C ALA A 395 11.05 9.10 9.99
N HIS A 396 11.44 8.94 8.71
CA HIS A 396 12.35 7.87 8.29
C HIS A 396 13.79 8.27 8.64
N ASP A 397 14.23 7.83 9.82
CA ASP A 397 15.57 8.08 10.33
C ASP A 397 16.61 7.05 9.83
N GLU A 398 17.84 7.19 10.31
CA GLU A 398 18.94 6.26 10.02
C GLU A 398 18.62 4.82 10.38
N ALA A 399 17.99 4.61 11.55
CA ALA A 399 17.67 3.27 12.02
C ALA A 399 16.62 2.59 11.13
N ALA A 400 15.65 3.35 10.62
CA ALA A 400 14.66 2.88 9.66
C ALA A 400 15.31 2.52 8.30
N ILE A 401 16.19 3.37 7.79
CA ILE A 401 16.95 3.10 6.54
C ILE A 401 17.80 1.84 6.72
N ASP A 402 18.58 1.76 7.79
CA ASP A 402 19.46 0.61 8.06
C ASP A 402 18.69 -0.70 8.22
N ALA A 403 17.54 -0.67 8.92
CA ALA A 403 16.66 -1.83 9.03
C ALA A 403 16.13 -2.26 7.65
N THR A 404 15.76 -1.28 6.82
CA THR A 404 15.30 -1.50 5.44
C THR A 404 16.36 -2.15 4.59
N LEU A 405 17.60 -1.64 4.59
CA LEU A 405 18.69 -2.20 3.79
C LEU A 405 19.08 -3.61 4.24
N ARG A 406 19.06 -3.89 5.55
CA ARG A 406 19.27 -5.26 6.06
C ARG A 406 18.19 -6.22 5.59
N ALA A 407 16.91 -5.84 5.67
CA ALA A 407 15.80 -6.66 5.19
C ALA A 407 15.88 -6.88 3.67
N ALA A 408 16.15 -5.82 2.92
CA ALA A 408 16.25 -5.83 1.46
C ALA A 408 17.38 -6.76 0.98
N ARG A 409 18.56 -6.75 1.62
CA ARG A 409 19.67 -7.66 1.26
C ARG A 409 19.23 -9.12 1.30
N GLU A 410 18.55 -9.53 2.36
CA GLU A 410 18.06 -10.91 2.48
C GLU A 410 16.92 -11.20 1.48
N ALA A 411 16.01 -10.24 1.26
CA ALA A 411 14.95 -10.37 0.26
C ALA A 411 15.51 -10.53 -1.17
N LEU A 412 16.56 -9.78 -1.52
CA LEU A 412 17.24 -9.87 -2.82
C LEU A 412 17.92 -11.23 -3.01
N ARG A 413 18.45 -11.87 -1.95
CA ARG A 413 18.94 -13.25 -2.03
C ARG A 413 17.84 -14.25 -2.37
N ILE A 414 16.64 -14.05 -1.84
CA ILE A 414 15.46 -14.87 -2.18
C ILE A 414 15.12 -14.69 -3.66
N VAL A 415 15.11 -13.45 -4.16
CA VAL A 415 14.90 -13.15 -5.58
C VAL A 415 15.96 -13.81 -6.45
N ARG A 416 17.25 -13.69 -6.12
CA ARG A 416 18.35 -14.34 -6.86
C ARG A 416 18.18 -15.85 -6.92
N ARG A 417 17.93 -16.50 -5.77
CA ARG A 417 17.67 -17.96 -5.74
C ARG A 417 16.47 -18.34 -6.60
N GLY A 418 15.42 -17.51 -6.63
CA GLY A 418 14.24 -17.73 -7.45
C GLY A 418 14.54 -17.64 -8.94
N ALA A 419 15.36 -16.68 -9.34
CA ALA A 419 15.83 -16.54 -10.72
C ALA A 419 16.64 -17.75 -11.19
N GLU A 420 17.39 -18.40 -10.29
CA GLU A 420 18.15 -19.64 -10.56
C GLU A 420 17.27 -20.91 -10.58
N GLY A 421 15.96 -20.80 -10.31
CA GLY A 421 15.08 -21.98 -10.16
C GLY A 421 15.34 -22.77 -8.88
N ARG A 422 16.05 -22.16 -7.91
CA ARG A 422 16.49 -22.76 -6.64
C ARG A 422 15.79 -22.17 -5.41
N SER A 423 14.79 -21.32 -5.61
CA SER A 423 13.93 -20.83 -4.52
C SER A 423 12.59 -21.56 -4.55
N HIS A 424 12.16 -21.98 -3.37
CA HIS A 424 10.85 -22.60 -3.14
C HIS A 424 10.01 -21.83 -2.12
N THR A 425 10.40 -20.61 -1.72
CA THR A 425 9.87 -20.05 -0.47
C THR A 425 8.70 -19.09 -0.58
N LEU A 426 8.18 -18.74 -1.76
CA LEU A 426 6.91 -18.00 -1.83
C LEU A 426 6.13 -18.40 -3.09
N PRO A 427 4.87 -18.84 -2.96
CA PRO A 427 4.12 -19.41 -4.07
C PRO A 427 3.73 -18.35 -5.10
N PRO A 428 3.68 -18.67 -6.42
CA PRO A 428 2.72 -18.03 -7.31
C PRO A 428 1.29 -18.41 -6.87
N PRO A 429 0.33 -17.46 -6.92
CA PRO A 429 -1.01 -17.70 -6.43
C PRO A 429 -1.79 -18.58 -7.41
N PHE A 430 -2.61 -19.45 -6.86
CA PHE A 430 -3.62 -20.32 -7.50
C PHE A 430 -3.21 -21.77 -7.86
N GLY A 431 -3.87 -22.69 -7.15
CA GLY A 431 -4.18 -24.06 -7.56
C GLY A 431 -5.02 -24.77 -6.47
N PRO A 432 -6.20 -25.36 -6.76
CA PRO A 432 -7.09 -25.98 -5.77
C PRO A 432 -6.63 -27.38 -5.30
N ALA A 433 -5.31 -27.64 -5.28
CA ALA A 433 -4.77 -28.97 -5.03
C ALA A 433 -4.19 -29.08 -3.61
N GLY A 434 -5.03 -29.53 -2.67
CA GLY A 434 -4.61 -30.00 -1.33
C GLY A 434 -4.04 -28.91 -0.44
N LEU A 435 -4.91 -28.18 0.26
CA LEU A 435 -4.53 -27.19 1.25
C LEU A 435 -3.93 -27.87 2.48
N GLY A 436 -2.87 -27.30 3.03
CA GLY A 436 -2.33 -27.65 4.33
C GLY A 436 -1.23 -26.69 4.75
N PHE A 437 -0.92 -26.66 6.03
CA PHE A 437 0.17 -25.84 6.56
C PHE A 437 1.00 -26.64 7.54
N LEU A 438 2.31 -26.37 7.56
CA LEU A 438 3.20 -26.68 8.66
C LEU A 438 3.09 -25.50 9.61
N ASP A 439 2.49 -25.69 10.78
CA ASP A 439 2.28 -24.64 11.78
C ASP A 439 3.59 -24.33 12.51
N ALA A 440 4.33 -25.37 12.94
CA ALA A 440 5.57 -25.21 13.68
C ALA A 440 6.58 -26.34 13.43
N ALA A 441 7.85 -26.00 13.57
CA ALA A 441 8.96 -26.92 13.67
C ALA A 441 9.83 -26.54 14.88
N GLU A 442 9.85 -27.41 15.89
CA GLU A 442 10.47 -27.13 17.19
C GLU A 442 11.49 -28.21 17.55
N VAL A 443 12.62 -27.82 18.14
CA VAL A 443 13.58 -28.77 18.70
C VAL A 443 13.58 -28.64 20.21
N THR A 444 13.01 -29.63 20.89
CA THR A 444 12.87 -29.67 22.35
C THR A 444 13.38 -31.02 22.85
N ASP A 445 14.22 -31.01 23.90
CA ASP A 445 14.79 -32.22 24.52
C ASP A 445 15.46 -33.20 23.52
N GLY A 446 16.08 -32.66 22.47
CA GLY A 446 16.75 -33.45 21.44
C GLY A 446 15.80 -34.17 20.47
N GLN A 447 14.54 -33.74 20.39
CA GLN A 447 13.56 -34.22 19.42
C GLN A 447 13.08 -33.06 18.55
N LEU A 448 12.97 -33.30 17.24
CA LEU A 448 12.27 -32.41 16.32
C LEU A 448 10.78 -32.73 16.36
N ARG A 449 9.97 -31.76 16.74
CA ARG A 449 8.52 -31.80 16.71
C ARG A 449 8.03 -30.95 15.55
N LEU A 450 7.31 -31.56 14.61
CA LEU A 450 6.61 -30.86 13.53
C LEU A 450 5.11 -30.94 13.78
N SER A 451 4.42 -29.83 13.63
CA SER A 451 2.96 -29.75 13.72
C SER A 451 2.38 -29.00 12.53
N GLY A 452 1.16 -29.34 12.17
CA GLY A 452 0.48 -28.72 11.04
C GLY A 452 -0.95 -29.20 10.87
N TRP A 453 -1.53 -28.85 9.73
CA TRP A 453 -2.80 -29.41 9.29
C TRP A 453 -2.84 -29.66 7.79
N LEU A 454 -3.68 -30.61 7.35
CA LEU A 454 -3.77 -31.06 5.97
C LEU A 454 -5.23 -31.36 5.58
N LEU A 455 -5.68 -30.81 4.44
CA LEU A 455 -6.95 -31.07 3.76
C LEU A 455 -6.71 -31.48 2.28
N PRO A 456 -6.04 -32.61 2.03
CA PRO A 456 -5.74 -33.04 0.68
C PRO A 456 -7.01 -33.38 -0.11
N LEU A 457 -7.16 -32.74 -1.27
CA LEU A 457 -8.35 -32.84 -2.12
C LEU A 457 -9.65 -32.49 -1.35
N ALA A 458 -9.59 -31.45 -0.52
CA ALA A 458 -10.72 -30.94 0.26
C ALA A 458 -11.38 -31.96 1.20
N SER A 459 -10.57 -32.79 1.87
CA SER A 459 -11.04 -33.68 2.93
C SER A 459 -9.86 -34.11 3.82
N PRO A 460 -10.07 -34.34 5.14
CA PRO A 460 -9.01 -34.75 6.05
C PRO A 460 -8.40 -36.12 5.71
N PRO A 461 -7.12 -36.35 6.03
CA PRO A 461 -6.49 -37.67 5.92
C PRO A 461 -6.89 -38.60 7.08
N ASP A 462 -6.79 -39.91 6.85
CA ASP A 462 -6.94 -40.93 7.90
C ASP A 462 -5.62 -41.17 8.66
N GLU A 463 -4.49 -40.84 8.02
CA GLU A 463 -3.14 -41.07 8.56
C GLU A 463 -2.16 -40.04 7.97
N VAL A 464 -1.24 -39.55 8.80
CA VAL A 464 -0.12 -38.70 8.39
C VAL A 464 1.17 -39.34 8.92
N GLU A 465 2.19 -39.43 8.06
CA GLU A 465 3.49 -40.01 8.37
C GLU A 465 4.59 -39.05 7.92
N LEU A 466 5.65 -38.92 8.71
CA LEU A 466 6.90 -38.28 8.31
C LEU A 466 7.96 -39.34 8.05
N LEU A 467 8.64 -39.26 6.91
CA LEU A 467 9.71 -40.19 6.55
C LEU A 467 11.06 -39.47 6.59
N ASP A 468 12.05 -40.05 7.26
CA ASP A 468 13.42 -39.53 7.18
C ASP A 468 14.10 -39.87 5.85
N ALA A 469 15.31 -39.33 5.64
CA ALA A 469 16.11 -39.60 4.45
C ALA A 469 16.47 -41.09 4.26
N ARG A 470 16.36 -41.92 5.31
CA ARG A 470 16.62 -43.36 5.29
C ARG A 470 15.32 -44.17 5.08
N GLY A 471 14.19 -43.51 4.93
CA GLY A 471 12.87 -44.12 4.72
C GLY A 471 12.22 -44.65 5.99
N ARG A 472 12.73 -44.31 7.18
CA ARG A 472 12.07 -44.64 8.45
C ARG A 472 10.83 -43.76 8.59
N ALA A 473 9.68 -44.38 8.84
CA ALA A 473 8.41 -43.70 9.02
C ALA A 473 8.17 -43.38 10.51
N TYR A 474 7.65 -42.19 10.76
CA TYR A 474 7.18 -41.71 12.05
C TYR A 474 5.72 -41.31 11.89
N THR A 475 4.83 -42.04 12.53
CA THR A 475 3.39 -41.77 12.46
C THR A 475 3.05 -40.53 13.28
N ALA A 476 2.30 -39.60 12.68
CA ALA A 476 1.82 -38.42 13.37
C ALA A 476 0.57 -38.75 14.19
N GLU A 477 0.42 -38.07 15.33
CA GLU A 477 -0.83 -38.02 16.07
C GLU A 477 -1.77 -37.04 15.37
N LEU A 478 -2.97 -37.50 15.00
CA LEU A 478 -3.99 -36.66 14.41
C LEU A 478 -4.76 -35.91 15.50
N GLY A 479 -5.09 -34.65 15.23
CA GLY A 479 -5.76 -33.75 16.17
C GLY A 479 -6.92 -32.98 15.55
N VAL A 480 -7.43 -32.01 16.32
CA VAL A 480 -8.59 -31.21 15.95
C VAL A 480 -8.21 -29.73 15.80
N ARG A 481 -8.69 -29.08 14.74
CA ARG A 481 -8.55 -27.65 14.45
C ARG A 481 -9.91 -27.05 14.10
N GLU A 482 -10.61 -26.53 15.11
CA GLU A 482 -11.95 -25.95 14.95
C GLU A 482 -11.94 -24.65 14.11
N ASP A 483 -10.83 -23.94 14.12
CA ASP A 483 -10.58 -22.76 13.30
C ASP A 483 -10.54 -23.12 11.80
N VAL A 484 -9.90 -24.23 11.43
CA VAL A 484 -9.89 -24.73 10.04
C VAL A 484 -11.29 -25.15 9.60
N ALA A 485 -12.05 -25.83 10.47
CA ALA A 485 -13.44 -26.19 10.19
C ALA A 485 -14.34 -24.97 9.99
N ARG A 486 -14.09 -23.89 10.73
CA ARG A 486 -14.81 -22.63 10.59
C ARG A 486 -14.45 -21.88 9.30
N ALA A 487 -13.21 -22.00 8.85
CA ALA A 487 -12.73 -21.43 7.59
C ALA A 487 -13.25 -22.20 6.37
N HIS A 488 -13.47 -23.51 6.52
CA HIS A 488 -13.92 -24.41 5.46
C HIS A 488 -15.20 -25.18 5.84
N PRO A 489 -16.33 -24.49 6.11
CA PRO A 489 -17.58 -25.13 6.52
C PRO A 489 -18.17 -26.04 5.43
N GLU A 490 -17.73 -25.88 4.18
CA GLU A 490 -18.10 -26.72 3.05
C GLU A 490 -17.42 -28.11 3.05
N ILE A 491 -16.36 -28.28 3.84
CA ILE A 491 -15.60 -29.53 3.92
C ILE A 491 -16.03 -30.32 5.16
N ALA A 492 -16.71 -31.45 4.92
CA ALA A 492 -17.15 -32.34 5.99
C ALA A 492 -15.96 -32.89 6.80
N GLY A 493 -15.98 -32.68 8.11
CA GLY A 493 -14.95 -33.18 9.02
C GLY A 493 -13.64 -32.40 8.98
N ALA A 494 -13.65 -31.18 8.43
CA ALA A 494 -12.47 -30.31 8.32
C ALA A 494 -11.75 -30.07 9.65
N GLU A 495 -12.44 -30.23 10.79
CA GLU A 495 -11.84 -30.14 12.10
C GLU A 495 -10.77 -31.21 12.33
N ARG A 496 -10.84 -32.36 11.67
CA ARG A 496 -9.91 -33.50 11.85
C ARG A 496 -8.70 -33.44 10.89
N CYS A 497 -8.14 -32.26 10.71
CA CYS A 497 -7.06 -32.03 9.76
C CYS A 497 -5.68 -31.88 10.41
N ALA A 498 -5.62 -31.74 11.74
CA ALA A 498 -4.37 -31.47 12.45
C ALA A 498 -3.50 -32.73 12.55
N TRP A 499 -2.18 -32.54 12.55
CA TRP A 499 -1.20 -33.58 12.75
C TRP A 499 -0.01 -33.07 13.54
N VAL A 500 0.57 -33.93 14.38
CA VAL A 500 1.80 -33.66 15.13
C VAL A 500 2.69 -34.89 15.07
N VAL A 501 3.96 -34.71 14.73
CA VAL A 501 4.95 -35.79 14.70
C VAL A 501 6.20 -35.37 15.43
N ALA A 502 6.73 -36.26 16.27
CA ALA A 502 8.00 -36.07 16.96
C ALA A 502 9.00 -37.10 16.42
N VAL A 503 10.19 -36.63 16.04
CA VAL A 503 11.29 -37.47 15.57
C VAL A 503 12.54 -37.25 16.43
N PRO A 504 13.32 -38.30 16.71
CA PRO A 504 14.53 -38.18 17.52
C PRO A 504 15.65 -37.47 16.74
N GLY A 505 16.34 -36.55 17.40
CA GLY A 505 17.45 -35.76 16.84
C GLY A 505 17.03 -34.35 16.42
N ALA A 506 18.01 -33.43 16.43
CA ALA A 506 17.88 -32.14 15.76
C ALA A 506 18.19 -32.33 14.27
N PRO A 507 17.42 -31.73 13.34
CA PRO A 507 17.69 -31.87 11.93
C PRO A 507 19.01 -31.18 11.57
N GLU A 508 19.84 -31.85 10.78
CA GLU A 508 21.02 -31.19 10.19
C GLU A 508 20.56 -30.20 9.10
N PRO A 509 21.24 -29.06 8.91
CA PRO A 509 20.91 -28.14 7.83
C PRO A 509 20.94 -28.84 6.46
N GLY A 510 19.84 -28.75 5.72
CA GLY A 510 19.64 -29.44 4.44
C GLY A 510 19.18 -30.89 4.55
N GLU A 511 18.96 -31.41 5.76
CA GLU A 511 18.35 -32.73 5.96
C GLU A 511 16.91 -32.72 5.44
N SER A 512 16.55 -33.75 4.67
CA SER A 512 15.25 -33.82 4.01
C SER A 512 14.39 -34.95 4.54
N TRP A 513 13.13 -34.60 4.79
CA TRP A 513 12.06 -35.45 5.26
C TRP A 513 10.95 -35.50 4.21
N THR A 514 10.07 -36.51 4.26
CA THR A 514 8.88 -36.59 3.41
C THR A 514 7.65 -36.73 4.28
N LEU A 515 6.83 -35.68 4.34
CA LEU A 515 5.49 -35.73 4.90
C LEU A 515 4.54 -36.41 3.91
N ARG A 516 3.75 -37.36 4.39
CA ARG A 516 2.86 -38.17 3.58
C ARG A 516 1.53 -38.29 4.29
N ALA A 517 0.43 -38.02 3.59
CA ALA A 517 -0.91 -38.27 4.12
C ALA A 517 -1.62 -39.36 3.32
N ARG A 518 -2.41 -40.19 4.01
CA ARG A 518 -3.18 -41.27 3.42
C ARG A 518 -4.66 -41.16 3.74
N ARG A 519 -5.47 -41.68 2.83
CA ARG A 519 -6.91 -41.85 3.00
C ARG A 519 -7.34 -43.17 2.36
N ALA A 520 -8.08 -44.00 3.09
CA ALA A 520 -8.43 -45.36 2.71
C ALA A 520 -7.22 -46.18 2.20
N GLY A 521 -6.07 -46.03 2.86
CA GLY A 521 -4.82 -46.72 2.50
C GLY A 521 -4.07 -46.19 1.27
N ARG A 522 -4.60 -45.17 0.57
CA ARG A 522 -3.95 -44.52 -0.58
C ARG A 522 -3.25 -43.24 -0.17
N VAL A 523 -2.06 -43.00 -0.71
CA VAL A 523 -1.38 -41.71 -0.55
C VAL A 523 -2.15 -40.63 -1.32
N VAL A 524 -2.62 -39.62 -0.59
CA VAL A 524 -3.39 -38.49 -1.15
C VAL A 524 -2.64 -37.16 -1.06
N PHE A 525 -1.48 -37.17 -0.39
CA PHE A 525 -0.61 -36.02 -0.21
C PHE A 525 0.83 -36.48 0.03
N ARG A 526 1.78 -35.79 -0.58
CA ARG A 526 3.21 -35.94 -0.33
C ARG A 526 3.91 -34.59 -0.43
N CYS A 527 4.60 -34.17 0.62
CA CYS A 527 5.43 -32.97 0.61
C CYS A 527 6.82 -33.31 1.15
N ARG A 528 7.87 -32.75 0.56
CA ARG A 528 9.24 -32.89 1.06
C ARG A 528 9.51 -31.73 2.01
N LEU A 529 9.93 -32.01 3.24
CA LEU A 529 10.32 -30.99 4.20
C LEU A 529 11.85 -30.95 4.28
N VAL A 530 12.47 -29.77 4.34
CA VAL A 530 13.93 -29.62 4.41
C VAL A 530 14.28 -28.70 5.58
N GLY A 531 15.17 -29.14 6.48
CA GLY A 531 15.63 -28.32 7.59
C GLY A 531 16.45 -27.13 7.08
N GLY A 532 16.05 -25.91 7.44
CA GLY A 532 16.69 -24.68 6.96
C GLY A 532 18.08 -24.39 7.55
N LEU A 533 18.78 -23.42 6.96
CA LEU A 533 20.15 -23.01 7.35
C LEU A 533 20.22 -22.17 8.66
N ARG A 534 19.08 -21.80 9.25
CA ARG A 534 18.99 -21.05 10.52
C ARG A 534 17.81 -21.54 11.36
N ALA A 535 18.05 -21.76 12.65
CA ALA A 535 16.99 -21.83 13.64
C ALA A 535 16.36 -20.45 13.79
N TYR A 536 15.17 -20.24 13.22
CA TYR A 536 14.33 -19.12 13.59
C TYR A 536 13.67 -19.44 14.92
N PRO A 537 13.56 -18.50 15.87
CA PRO A 537 12.87 -18.75 17.13
C PRO A 537 11.40 -19.15 16.93
N ARG A 538 10.80 -18.85 15.76
CA ARG A 538 9.52 -19.36 15.26
C ARG A 538 9.52 -19.42 13.73
N SER A 539 9.18 -20.56 13.13
CA SER A 539 8.89 -20.67 11.68
C SER A 539 7.47 -20.17 11.42
N MET A 540 7.27 -19.19 10.53
CA MET A 540 5.90 -18.83 10.09
C MET A 540 5.22 -20.04 9.46
N PRO A 541 3.88 -20.20 9.59
CA PRO A 541 3.17 -21.31 8.98
C PRO A 541 3.50 -21.42 7.50
N ARG A 542 3.94 -22.59 7.05
CA ARG A 542 4.35 -22.82 5.65
C ARG A 542 3.29 -23.64 4.92
N GLU A 543 2.81 -23.13 3.80
CA GLU A 543 1.86 -23.87 2.97
C GLU A 543 2.49 -25.18 2.48
N LEU A 544 1.78 -26.28 2.71
CA LEU A 544 2.12 -27.63 2.30
C LEU A 544 1.32 -27.95 1.04
N ARG A 545 2.03 -28.19 -0.07
CA ARG A 545 1.43 -28.61 -1.33
C ARG A 545 1.91 -29.99 -1.75
N ASP A 546 1.02 -30.74 -2.39
CA ASP A 546 1.36 -32.05 -2.93
C ASP A 546 2.48 -31.91 -4.00
N GLY A 547 3.51 -32.74 -3.90
CA GLY A 547 4.69 -32.73 -4.77
C GLY A 547 5.71 -31.62 -4.51
N HIS A 548 5.51 -30.74 -3.52
CA HIS A 548 6.39 -29.59 -3.29
C HIS A 548 7.44 -29.84 -2.21
N VAL A 549 8.47 -28.97 -2.18
CA VAL A 549 9.52 -28.93 -1.16
C VAL A 549 9.30 -27.71 -0.26
N VAL A 550 9.26 -27.89 1.05
CA VAL A 550 9.06 -26.85 2.06
C VAL A 550 10.27 -26.80 2.98
N GLU A 551 10.91 -25.63 3.07
CA GLU A 551 12.00 -25.38 4.02
C GLU A 551 11.39 -24.89 5.35
N PHE A 552 11.79 -25.50 6.47
CA PHE A 552 11.28 -25.20 7.81
C PHE A 552 12.40 -24.84 8.80
#